data_AF-A0A3L7RI12-F1
#
_entry.id   AF-A0A3L7RI12-F1
#
_cell.length_a   1.000
_cell.length_b   1.000
_cell.length_c   1.000
_cell.angle_alpha   90.00
_cell.angle_beta   90.00
_cell.angle_gamma   90.00
#
_symmetry.space_group_name_H-M   'P 1'
#
loop_
_entity.id
_entity.type
_entity.pdbx_description
1 polymer ?
#
loop_
_entity_poly.entity_id
_entity_poly.type
_entity_poly.pdbx_seq_one_letter_code
_entity_poly.pdbx_strand_id
1 'polypeptide(L)'
;MKNSSRLLSQHPAPVSLRVVIVGPSGLTNVEKESQRMALLLAERGYDVSCRLGFSGKGELVQSDLVIVLGGDGSILRTARWMGYSQTPVLGVNLGRLGFLAGCSQEEVPEVFDEIAAGRFHLVDHLMFECEVFRAGQSIHHELGLNETSIVAGQPFSMIEIGLHVDGKLATTYRGDGLIVSTPVGSTAYNLSAGGPIVRKDL
;
A
#
# COMPACT_ATOMS: atom_id res chain seq x y z
N MET A 1 -15.77 22.12 10.90
CA MET A 1 -14.37 21.98 11.34
C MET A 1 -14.16 20.53 11.77
N LYS A 2 -13.55 19.69 10.93
CA LYS A 2 -13.23 18.29 11.26
C LYS A 2 -11.87 18.28 11.94
N ASN A 3 -11.82 18.20 13.27
CA ASN A 3 -10.60 17.81 13.98
C ASN A 3 -10.37 16.33 13.70
N SER A 4 -9.74 16.00 12.59
CA SER A 4 -9.27 14.64 12.32
C SER A 4 -8.00 14.42 13.13
N SER A 5 -8.11 13.59 14.15
CA SER A 5 -7.05 12.98 14.97
C SER A 5 -6.10 12.11 14.13
N ARG A 6 -5.45 12.69 13.12
CA ARG A 6 -4.47 11.98 12.31
C ARG A 6 -3.25 11.67 13.18
N LEU A 7 -2.75 10.44 13.09
CA LEU A 7 -1.45 10.09 13.64
C LEU A 7 -0.39 11.05 13.09
N LEU A 8 0.40 11.63 13.97
CA LEU A 8 1.54 12.47 13.65
C LEU A 8 2.77 11.82 14.28
N SER A 9 3.83 11.65 13.50
CA SER A 9 5.08 11.09 14.03
C SER A 9 5.59 11.92 15.20
N GLN A 10 6.19 11.26 16.20
CA GLN A 10 6.77 11.89 17.40
C GLN A 10 5.74 12.62 18.30
N HIS A 11 4.45 12.38 18.10
CA HIS A 11 3.39 12.89 18.96
C HIS A 11 2.61 11.72 19.57
N PRO A 12 2.28 11.75 20.87
CA PRO A 12 1.43 10.74 21.47
C PRO A 12 0.12 10.60 20.70
N ALA A 13 -0.29 9.36 20.45
CA ALA A 13 -1.55 9.11 19.77
C ALA A 13 -2.74 9.56 20.64
N PRO A 14 -3.84 10.05 20.02
CA PRO A 14 -5.08 10.29 20.74
C PRO A 14 -5.57 9.04 21.47
N VAL A 15 -6.19 9.23 22.64
CA VAL A 15 -6.62 8.17 23.59
C VAL A 15 -7.62 7.16 22.97
N SER A 16 -8.19 7.44 21.80
CA SER A 16 -9.14 6.56 21.11
C SER A 16 -8.94 6.67 19.59
N LEU A 17 -7.93 5.99 19.06
CA LEU A 17 -7.75 5.84 17.61
C LEU A 17 -8.88 5.01 16.99
N ARG A 18 -9.33 5.41 15.81
CA ARG A 18 -10.17 4.60 14.93
C ARG A 18 -9.29 3.71 14.07
N VAL A 19 -9.29 2.42 14.35
CA VAL A 19 -8.47 1.41 13.69
C VAL A 19 -9.34 0.55 12.78
N VAL A 20 -8.94 0.41 11.52
CA VAL A 20 -9.59 -0.53 10.60
C VAL A 20 -8.63 -1.65 10.28
N ILE A 21 -9.05 -2.89 10.54
CA ILE A 21 -8.30 -4.10 10.19
C ILE A 21 -8.81 -4.59 8.83
N VAL A 22 -7.92 -4.64 7.85
CA VAL A 22 -8.20 -5.12 6.49
C VAL A 22 -7.38 -6.35 6.16
N GLY A 23 -7.89 -7.17 5.25
CA GLY A 23 -7.19 -8.36 4.79
C GLY A 23 -7.99 -9.13 3.74
N PRO A 24 -7.41 -10.16 3.11
CA PRO A 24 -8.14 -11.04 2.22
C PRO A 24 -9.23 -11.83 2.98
N SER A 25 -10.37 -12.07 2.34
CA SER A 25 -11.47 -12.89 2.88
C SER A 25 -11.29 -14.37 2.54
N GLY A 26 -11.90 -15.26 3.32
CA GLY A 26 -11.91 -16.71 3.04
C GLY A 26 -10.62 -17.42 3.46
N LEU A 27 -9.74 -16.74 4.21
CA LEU A 27 -8.53 -17.31 4.77
C LEU A 27 -8.68 -17.41 6.29
N THR A 28 -8.74 -18.65 6.80
CA THR A 28 -9.02 -18.95 8.21
C THR A 28 -8.04 -18.27 9.17
N ASN A 29 -6.76 -18.17 8.81
CA ASN A 29 -5.75 -17.50 9.64
C ASN A 29 -5.98 -15.99 9.71
N VAL A 30 -6.32 -15.35 8.59
CA VAL A 30 -6.62 -13.91 8.54
C VAL A 30 -7.88 -13.58 9.32
N GLU A 31 -8.93 -14.40 9.19
CA GLU A 31 -10.19 -14.20 9.90
C GLU A 31 -10.01 -14.33 11.40
N LYS A 32 -9.38 -15.42 11.88
CA LYS A 32 -9.07 -15.62 13.30
C LYS A 32 -8.23 -14.49 13.86
N GLU A 33 -7.19 -14.08 13.12
CA GLU A 33 -6.27 -13.08 13.59
C GLU A 33 -6.91 -11.68 13.62
N SER A 34 -7.75 -11.36 12.64
CA SER A 34 -8.52 -10.10 12.64
C SER A 34 -9.43 -10.00 13.86
N GLN A 35 -10.07 -11.11 14.26
CA GLN A 35 -10.93 -11.16 15.45
C GLN A 35 -10.11 -11.03 16.74
N ARG A 36 -8.99 -11.77 16.84
CA ARG A 36 -8.08 -11.71 17.99
C ARG A 36 -7.56 -10.29 18.20
N MET A 37 -7.05 -9.65 17.14
CA MET A 37 -6.55 -8.28 17.19
C MET A 37 -7.66 -7.28 17.49
N ALA A 38 -8.85 -7.44 16.92
CA ALA A 38 -9.97 -6.55 17.22
C ALA A 38 -10.35 -6.56 18.69
N LEU A 39 -10.42 -7.75 19.32
CA LEU A 39 -10.68 -7.88 20.75
C LEU A 39 -9.57 -7.24 21.59
N LEU A 40 -8.31 -7.56 21.30
CA LEU A 40 -7.15 -7.01 22.00
C LEU A 40 -7.13 -5.47 21.97
N LEU A 41 -7.37 -4.88 20.80
CA LEU A 41 -7.33 -3.44 20.63
C LEU A 41 -8.56 -2.75 21.24
N ALA A 42 -9.73 -3.39 21.19
CA ALA A 42 -10.93 -2.89 21.86
C ALA A 42 -10.77 -2.89 23.39
N GLU A 43 -10.14 -3.93 23.97
CA GLU A 43 -9.82 -3.97 25.41
C GLU A 43 -8.85 -2.84 25.83
N ARG A 44 -8.02 -2.37 24.90
CA ARG A 44 -7.14 -1.21 25.08
C ARG A 44 -7.82 0.14 24.85
N GLY A 45 -9.12 0.16 24.51
CA GLY A 45 -9.91 1.39 24.36
C GLY A 45 -9.92 2.00 22.95
N TYR A 46 -9.43 1.29 21.94
CA TYR A 46 -9.48 1.74 20.55
C TYR A 46 -10.84 1.43 19.90
N ASP A 47 -11.27 2.28 18.96
CA ASP A 47 -12.47 2.04 18.13
C ASP A 47 -12.06 1.18 16.93
N VAL A 48 -12.40 -0.11 16.95
CA VAL A 48 -11.88 -1.09 16.00
C VAL A 48 -12.98 -1.67 15.13
N SER A 49 -12.75 -1.72 13.83
CA SER A 49 -13.63 -2.42 12.88
C SER A 49 -12.83 -3.30 11.92
N CYS A 50 -13.46 -4.37 11.45
CA CYS A 50 -12.85 -5.30 10.49
C CYS A 50 -13.53 -5.19 9.11
N ARG A 51 -12.72 -5.22 8.05
CA ARG A 51 -13.15 -5.18 6.65
C ARG A 51 -12.31 -6.12 5.80
N LEU A 52 -12.77 -7.37 5.68
CA LEU A 52 -12.09 -8.39 4.89
C LEU A 52 -12.65 -8.45 3.46
N GLY A 53 -11.81 -8.87 2.52
CA GLY A 53 -12.17 -9.08 1.11
C GLY A 53 -12.01 -7.86 0.20
N PHE A 54 -11.57 -6.72 0.73
CA PHE A 54 -11.31 -5.48 -0.04
C PHE A 54 -12.53 -5.02 -0.86
N SER A 55 -13.72 -5.05 -0.26
CA SER A 55 -14.99 -4.70 -0.91
C SER A 55 -15.51 -3.32 -0.47
N GLY A 56 -16.22 -2.63 -1.39
CA GLY A 56 -16.80 -1.29 -1.18
C GLY A 56 -15.79 -0.16 -1.43
N LYS A 57 -16.19 1.01 -1.98
CA LYS A 57 -15.29 2.17 -2.19
C LYS A 57 -15.48 3.20 -1.08
N GLY A 58 -14.38 3.79 -0.57
CA GLY A 58 -14.43 4.99 0.28
C GLY A 58 -14.65 4.78 1.79
N GLU A 59 -14.73 3.54 2.30
CA GLU A 59 -15.01 3.27 3.72
C GLU A 59 -13.82 3.45 4.66
N LEU A 60 -12.58 3.41 4.17
CA LEU A 60 -11.38 3.55 5.00
C LEU A 60 -11.11 5.01 5.43
N VAL A 61 -11.78 5.99 4.78
CA VAL A 61 -11.51 7.44 4.83
C VAL A 61 -11.78 8.07 6.22
N GLN A 62 -12.34 7.31 7.16
CA GLN A 62 -12.62 7.77 8.52
C GLN A 62 -11.75 7.09 9.60
N SER A 63 -10.74 6.32 9.21
CA SER A 63 -9.80 5.70 10.15
C SER A 63 -8.60 6.61 10.43
N ASP A 64 -8.01 6.46 11.61
CA ASP A 64 -6.76 7.10 12.00
C ASP A 64 -5.55 6.18 11.72
N LEU A 65 -5.77 4.85 11.66
CA LEU A 65 -4.80 3.82 11.31
C LEU A 65 -5.49 2.65 10.58
N VAL A 66 -4.85 2.11 9.55
CA VAL A 66 -5.26 0.86 8.90
C VAL A 66 -4.25 -0.24 9.20
N ILE A 67 -4.70 -1.35 9.79
CA ILE A 67 -3.91 -2.56 9.95
C ILE A 67 -4.18 -3.46 8.75
N VAL A 68 -3.14 -3.82 8.00
CA VAL A 68 -3.25 -4.73 6.86
C VAL A 68 -2.72 -6.09 7.26
N LEU A 69 -3.61 -7.09 7.32
CA LEU A 69 -3.24 -8.48 7.52
C LEU A 69 -2.86 -9.13 6.18
N GLY A 70 -1.59 -9.53 6.05
CA GLY A 70 -1.07 -10.22 4.88
C GLY A 70 0.32 -9.73 4.47
N GLY A 71 0.69 -10.07 3.23
CA GLY A 71 1.97 -9.62 2.65
C GLY A 71 1.85 -8.32 1.86
N ASP A 72 2.91 -7.99 1.14
CA ASP A 72 3.02 -6.75 0.35
C ASP A 72 1.86 -6.58 -0.65
N GLY A 73 1.36 -7.65 -1.26
CA GLY A 73 0.21 -7.60 -2.16
C GLY A 73 -1.08 -7.07 -1.50
N SER A 74 -1.30 -7.37 -0.21
CA SER A 74 -2.41 -6.82 0.57
C SER A 74 -2.22 -5.33 0.83
N ILE A 75 -0.99 -4.90 1.10
CA ILE A 75 -0.65 -3.48 1.30
C ILE A 75 -0.88 -2.69 0.01
N LEU A 76 -0.39 -3.20 -1.13
CA LEU A 76 -0.61 -2.58 -2.44
C LEU A 76 -2.09 -2.46 -2.79
N ARG A 77 -2.88 -3.50 -2.48
CA ARG A 77 -4.33 -3.46 -2.68
C ARG A 77 -5.01 -2.44 -1.78
N THR A 78 -4.57 -2.33 -0.52
CA THR A 78 -5.10 -1.35 0.45
C THR A 78 -4.76 0.08 0.04
N ALA A 79 -3.52 0.34 -0.38
CA ALA A 79 -3.10 1.65 -0.87
C ALA A 79 -3.95 2.09 -2.07
N ARG A 80 -4.18 1.19 -3.04
CA ARG A 80 -5.10 1.46 -4.17
C ARG A 80 -6.54 1.69 -3.73
N TRP A 81 -7.01 0.92 -2.74
CA TRP A 81 -8.36 1.04 -2.21
C TRP A 81 -8.61 2.42 -1.56
N MET A 82 -7.62 2.97 -0.86
CA MET A 82 -7.70 4.29 -0.23
C MET A 82 -7.60 5.46 -1.23
N GLY A 83 -7.08 5.24 -2.45
CA GLY A 83 -7.01 6.27 -3.49
C GLY A 83 -6.22 7.51 -3.04
N TYR A 84 -6.75 8.72 -3.22
CA TYR A 84 -6.09 9.94 -2.75
C TYR A 84 -6.28 10.22 -1.25
N SER A 85 -7.11 9.43 -0.57
CA SER A 85 -7.38 9.57 0.87
C SER A 85 -6.58 8.54 1.67
N GLN A 86 -5.26 8.58 1.52
CA GLN A 86 -4.35 7.68 2.23
C GLN A 86 -4.44 7.89 3.74
N THR A 87 -4.55 6.79 4.48
CA THR A 87 -4.42 6.70 5.94
C THR A 87 -3.14 5.93 6.24
N PRO A 88 -2.41 6.24 7.32
CA PRO A 88 -1.27 5.43 7.77
C PRO A 88 -1.59 3.93 7.81
N VAL A 89 -0.65 3.11 7.32
CA VAL A 89 -0.79 1.66 7.23
C VAL A 89 0.23 0.98 8.14
N LEU A 90 -0.24 0.06 8.98
CA LEU A 90 0.58 -0.93 9.67
C LEU A 90 0.42 -2.28 8.96
N GLY A 91 1.45 -2.71 8.24
CA GLY A 91 1.48 -4.02 7.60
C GLY A 91 1.84 -5.13 8.58
N VAL A 92 0.89 -6.02 8.87
CA VAL A 92 1.07 -7.18 9.74
C VAL A 92 1.17 -8.45 8.92
N ASN A 93 2.31 -9.11 9.04
CA ASN A 93 2.59 -10.36 8.36
C ASN A 93 2.08 -11.56 9.16
N LEU A 94 1.34 -12.44 8.49
CA LEU A 94 0.83 -13.71 9.05
C LEU A 94 1.64 -14.93 8.56
N GLY A 95 2.83 -14.70 8.01
CA GLY A 95 3.66 -15.72 7.36
C GLY A 95 5.10 -15.24 7.14
N ARG A 96 5.59 -15.31 5.90
CA ARG A 96 6.98 -14.93 5.57
C ARG A 96 7.13 -13.41 5.47
N LEU A 97 8.14 -12.86 6.14
CA LEU A 97 8.48 -11.43 6.12
C LEU A 97 8.54 -10.87 4.70
N GLY A 98 7.81 -9.77 4.47
CA GLY A 98 7.77 -9.05 3.19
C GLY A 98 8.65 -7.81 3.23
N PHE A 99 8.64 -7.03 2.16
CA PHE A 99 9.40 -5.78 2.10
C PHE A 99 8.66 -4.61 2.74
N LEU A 100 7.32 -4.59 2.67
CA LEU A 100 6.47 -3.54 3.22
C LEU A 100 5.82 -3.93 4.56
N ALA A 101 5.44 -5.20 4.71
CA ALA A 101 4.95 -5.73 5.98
C ALA A 101 6.11 -6.01 6.94
N GLY A 102 6.34 -5.09 7.88
CA GLY A 102 7.45 -5.15 8.84
C GLY A 102 7.09 -5.62 10.25
N CYS A 103 5.81 -5.84 10.56
CA CYS A 103 5.33 -6.25 11.88
C CYS A 103 4.78 -7.68 11.83
N SER A 104 5.11 -8.54 12.78
CA SER A 104 4.45 -9.82 13.02
C SER A 104 3.19 -9.66 13.86
N GLN A 105 2.33 -10.67 13.89
CA GLN A 105 1.11 -10.65 14.69
C GLN A 105 1.39 -10.63 16.21
N GLU A 106 2.53 -11.18 16.63
CA GLU A 106 2.97 -11.23 18.02
C GLU A 106 3.48 -9.87 18.51
N GLU A 107 4.01 -9.03 17.61
CA GLU A 107 4.57 -7.70 17.92
C GLU A 107 3.50 -6.60 18.01
N VAL A 108 2.28 -6.83 17.50
CA VAL A 108 1.20 -5.82 17.50
C VAL A 108 0.94 -5.19 18.87
N PRO A 109 0.88 -5.92 20.00
CA PRO A 109 0.72 -5.30 21.31
C PRO A 109 1.80 -4.26 21.62
N GLU A 110 3.07 -4.58 21.34
CA GLU A 110 4.22 -3.70 21.57
C GLU A 110 4.19 -2.50 20.63
N VAL A 111 3.87 -2.70 19.35
CA VAL A 111 3.72 -1.61 18.37
C VAL A 111 2.66 -0.61 18.83
N PHE A 112 1.54 -1.07 19.40
CA PHE A 112 0.52 -0.16 19.93
C PHE A 112 0.95 0.57 21.19
N ASP A 113 1.84 0.00 22.00
CA ASP A 113 2.43 0.69 23.15
C ASP A 113 3.39 1.80 22.67
N GLU A 114 4.14 1.55 21.60
CA GLU A 114 4.98 2.56 20.93
C GLU A 114 4.13 3.67 20.27
N ILE A 115 3.04 3.32 19.60
CA ILE A 115 2.09 4.29 19.01
C ILE A 115 1.49 5.18 20.09
N ALA A 116 1.01 4.59 21.18
CA ALA A 116 0.44 5.34 22.31
C ALA A 116 1.47 6.31 22.91
N ALA A 117 2.74 5.91 22.98
CA ALA A 117 3.83 6.75 23.46
C ALA A 117 4.35 7.77 22.42
N GLY A 118 3.84 7.75 21.19
CA GLY A 118 4.34 8.61 20.10
C GLY A 118 5.69 8.20 19.53
N ARG A 119 6.19 7.00 19.86
CA ARG A 119 7.49 6.47 19.46
C ARG A 119 7.41 5.71 18.13
N PHE A 120 6.95 6.41 17.10
CA PHE A 120 6.82 5.85 15.75
C PHE A 120 7.17 6.87 14.67
N HIS A 121 7.52 6.36 13.50
CA HIS A 121 7.76 7.16 12.30
C HIS A 121 6.78 6.82 11.21
N LEU A 122 6.20 7.85 10.62
CA LEU A 122 5.46 7.72 9.37
C LEU A 122 6.45 7.86 8.23
N VAL A 123 6.33 6.98 7.25
CA VAL A 123 7.13 7.01 6.03
C VAL A 123 6.18 7.25 4.87
N ASP A 124 6.37 8.37 4.19
CA ASP A 124 5.66 8.65 2.96
C ASP A 124 6.32 7.90 1.80
N HIS A 125 5.50 7.34 0.92
CA HIS A 125 5.97 6.64 -0.26
C HIS A 125 5.48 7.31 -1.53
N LEU A 126 6.37 7.45 -2.50
CA LEU A 126 6.03 7.87 -3.86
C LEU A 126 5.05 6.86 -4.47
N MET A 127 3.97 7.38 -5.06
CA MET A 127 3.05 6.60 -5.89
C MET A 127 2.97 7.23 -7.28
N PHE A 128 2.86 6.39 -8.31
CA PHE A 128 2.49 6.84 -9.64
C PHE A 128 1.00 7.15 -9.71
N GLU A 129 0.70 8.20 -10.46
CA GLU A 129 -0.61 8.42 -11.06
C GLU A 129 -0.50 8.08 -12.54
N CYS A 130 -1.30 7.12 -12.99
CA CYS A 130 -1.20 6.57 -14.34
C CYS A 130 -2.49 6.81 -15.11
N GLU A 131 -2.35 7.40 -16.29
CA GLU A 131 -3.45 7.58 -17.23
C GLU A 131 -3.13 6.88 -18.55
N VAL A 132 -4.13 6.18 -19.09
CA VAL A 132 -4.05 5.56 -20.40
C VAL A 132 -4.89 6.37 -21.37
N PHE A 133 -4.24 6.94 -22.40
CA PHE A 133 -4.91 7.67 -23.45
C PHE A 133 -5.05 6.81 -24.72
N ARG A 134 -6.22 6.85 -25.34
CA ARG A 134 -6.48 6.29 -26.67
C ARG A 134 -7.24 7.31 -27.50
N ALA A 135 -6.70 7.63 -28.69
CA ALA A 135 -7.28 8.64 -29.59
C ALA A 135 -7.57 9.98 -28.89
N GLY A 136 -6.66 10.42 -27.99
CA GLY A 136 -6.80 11.69 -27.26
C GLY A 136 -7.76 11.65 -26.06
N GLN A 137 -8.38 10.50 -25.76
CA GLN A 137 -9.28 10.35 -24.61
C GLN A 137 -8.63 9.50 -23.51
N SER A 138 -8.77 9.93 -22.26
CA SER A 138 -8.38 9.12 -21.09
C SER A 138 -9.39 7.99 -20.92
N ILE A 139 -8.92 6.74 -21.05
CA ILE A 139 -9.74 5.52 -20.99
C ILE A 139 -9.53 4.72 -19.71
N HIS A 140 -8.45 5.00 -18.97
CA HIS A 140 -8.15 4.37 -17.69
C HIS A 140 -7.32 5.32 -16.85
N HIS A 141 -7.56 5.28 -15.54
CA HIS A 141 -6.83 6.04 -14.53
C HIS A 141 -6.63 5.14 -13.30
N GLU A 142 -5.41 5.04 -12.81
CA GLU A 142 -5.08 4.23 -11.62
C GLU A 142 -3.83 4.75 -10.90
N LEU A 143 -3.79 4.55 -9.58
CA LEU A 143 -2.61 4.80 -8.75
C LEU A 143 -1.77 3.53 -8.58
N GLY A 144 -0.45 3.65 -8.64
CA GLY A 144 0.48 2.53 -8.48
C GLY A 144 1.56 2.81 -7.43
N LEU A 145 1.70 1.96 -6.41
CA LEU A 145 2.75 2.12 -5.39
C LEU A 145 4.11 1.56 -5.84
N ASN A 146 4.13 0.44 -6.58
CA ASN A 146 5.38 -0.20 -6.99
C ASN A 146 5.83 0.25 -8.37
N GLU A 147 5.09 -0.14 -9.40
CA GLU A 147 5.48 0.11 -10.78
C GLU A 147 4.27 0.25 -11.70
N THR A 148 4.56 0.81 -12.87
CA THR A 148 3.69 0.75 -14.04
C THR A 148 4.46 0.06 -15.15
N SER A 149 3.92 -1.03 -15.66
CA SER A 149 4.55 -1.84 -16.70
C SER A 149 3.71 -1.83 -17.97
N ILE A 150 4.33 -1.46 -19.08
CA ILE A 150 3.82 -1.70 -20.43
C ILE A 150 4.44 -3.03 -20.88
N VAL A 151 3.61 -4.02 -21.22
CA VAL A 151 4.08 -5.35 -21.65
C VAL A 151 3.35 -5.73 -22.93
N ALA A 152 4.05 -6.40 -23.84
CA ALA A 152 3.45 -6.97 -25.04
C ALA A 152 2.27 -7.89 -24.65
N GLY A 153 1.09 -7.60 -25.17
CA GLY A 153 -0.06 -8.50 -25.08
C GLY A 153 0.02 -9.62 -26.12
N GLN A 154 -0.91 -10.58 -26.09
CA GLN A 154 -1.01 -11.62 -27.13
C GLN A 154 -0.99 -11.00 -28.54
N PRO A 155 -0.15 -11.50 -29.48
CA PRO A 155 0.61 -12.77 -29.47
C PRO A 155 2.00 -12.72 -28.82
N PHE A 156 2.29 -11.76 -27.93
CA PHE A 156 3.56 -11.58 -27.21
C PHE A 156 4.76 -11.36 -28.13
N SER A 157 4.57 -10.58 -29.20
CA SER A 157 5.67 -10.15 -30.06
C SER A 157 6.37 -8.92 -29.50
N MET A 158 7.63 -8.72 -29.89
CA MET A 158 8.37 -7.49 -29.59
C MET A 158 7.55 -6.24 -29.96
N ILE A 159 7.51 -5.28 -29.03
CA ILE A 159 6.87 -3.98 -29.22
C ILE A 159 7.90 -2.86 -29.23
N GLU A 160 7.55 -1.75 -29.88
CA GLU A 160 8.33 -0.51 -29.86
C GLU A 160 7.63 0.50 -28.95
N ILE A 161 8.37 1.07 -27.98
CA ILE A 161 7.85 2.00 -26.97
C ILE A 161 8.68 3.28 -27.01
N GLY A 162 8.07 4.40 -27.37
CA GLY A 162 8.67 5.74 -27.28
C GLY A 162 8.50 6.33 -25.88
N LEU A 163 9.60 6.46 -25.12
CA LEU A 163 9.61 7.10 -23.81
C LEU A 163 9.77 8.61 -23.96
N HIS A 164 8.80 9.36 -23.44
CA HIS A 164 8.87 10.82 -23.36
C HIS A 164 8.97 11.26 -21.90
N VAL A 165 9.87 12.20 -21.62
CA VAL A 165 10.03 12.84 -20.30
C VAL A 165 9.83 14.34 -20.50
N ASP A 166 8.96 14.95 -19.70
CA ASP A 166 8.57 16.36 -19.83
C ASP A 166 8.17 16.76 -21.27
N GLY A 167 7.43 15.87 -21.94
CA GLY A 167 6.95 16.06 -23.31
C GLY A 167 8.01 15.90 -24.41
N LYS A 168 9.26 15.55 -24.06
CA LYS A 168 10.36 15.36 -25.03
C LYS A 168 10.70 13.89 -25.17
N LEU A 169 10.94 13.44 -26.40
CA LEU A 169 11.41 12.07 -26.65
C LEU A 169 12.78 11.87 -25.99
N ALA A 170 12.83 10.97 -25.02
CA ALA A 170 14.07 10.59 -24.35
C ALA A 170 14.75 9.46 -25.13
N THR A 171 14.01 8.38 -25.43
CA THR A 171 14.50 7.23 -26.19
C THR A 171 13.36 6.35 -26.70
N THR A 172 13.68 5.40 -27.56
CA THR A 172 12.75 4.37 -28.06
C THR A 172 13.28 2.99 -27.68
N TYR A 173 12.49 2.21 -26.95
CA TYR A 173 12.80 0.84 -26.56
C TYR A 173 12.17 -0.16 -27.53
N ARG A 174 12.87 -1.28 -27.75
CA ARG A 174 12.35 -2.44 -28.48
C ARG A 174 12.55 -3.68 -27.62
N GLY A 175 11.47 -4.38 -27.29
CA GLY A 175 11.53 -5.55 -26.43
C GLY A 175 10.13 -6.03 -26.01
N ASP A 176 10.09 -6.76 -24.91
CA ASP A 176 8.85 -7.33 -24.36
C ASP A 176 8.01 -6.30 -23.60
N GLY A 177 8.61 -5.15 -23.23
CA GLY A 177 7.94 -4.14 -22.44
C GLY A 177 8.86 -3.05 -21.88
N LEU A 178 8.28 -2.19 -21.06
CA LEU A 178 8.96 -1.16 -20.27
C LEU A 178 8.34 -1.11 -18.87
N ILE A 179 9.18 -1.15 -17.85
CA ILE A 179 8.78 -0.99 -16.44
C ILE A 179 9.25 0.39 -15.97
N VAL A 180 8.35 1.18 -15.41
CA VAL A 180 8.66 2.42 -14.69
C VAL A 180 8.35 2.18 -13.22
N SER A 181 9.36 2.25 -12.37
CA SER A 181 9.28 1.79 -10.98
C SER A 181 9.52 2.93 -9.99
N THR A 182 8.78 2.92 -8.89
CA THR A 182 9.05 3.75 -7.70
C THR A 182 10.22 3.14 -6.91
N PRO A 183 10.81 3.87 -5.94
CA PRO A 183 11.80 3.29 -5.05
C PRO A 183 11.30 2.04 -4.30
N VAL A 184 10.03 2.03 -3.89
CA VAL A 184 9.39 0.85 -3.26
C VAL A 184 9.28 -0.32 -4.23
N GLY A 185 8.90 -0.05 -5.49
CA GLY A 185 8.79 -1.08 -6.52
C GLY A 185 10.13 -1.63 -7.00
N SER A 186 11.26 -1.00 -6.64
CA SER A 186 12.59 -1.42 -7.10
C SER A 186 12.93 -2.86 -6.71
N THR A 187 12.36 -3.37 -5.61
CA THR A 187 12.50 -4.76 -5.12
C THR A 187 11.41 -5.72 -5.62
N ALA A 188 10.46 -5.23 -6.43
CA ALA A 188 9.36 -6.00 -6.98
C ALA A 188 9.68 -6.46 -8.42
N TYR A 189 8.82 -6.15 -9.39
CA TYR A 189 9.01 -6.65 -10.76
C TYR A 189 10.28 -6.08 -11.40
N ASN A 190 10.65 -4.84 -11.05
CA ASN A 190 11.90 -4.21 -11.47
C ASN A 190 13.13 -5.08 -11.14
N LEU A 191 13.21 -5.65 -9.93
CA LEU A 191 14.33 -6.51 -9.53
C LEU A 191 14.40 -7.79 -10.37
N SER A 192 13.26 -8.43 -10.61
CA SER A 192 13.17 -9.62 -11.47
C SER A 192 13.57 -9.33 -12.92
N ALA A 193 13.35 -8.10 -13.40
CA ALA A 193 13.77 -7.63 -14.72
C ALA A 193 15.25 -7.18 -14.78
N GLY A 194 16.01 -7.32 -13.69
CA GLY A 194 17.42 -6.95 -13.61
C GLY A 194 17.67 -5.46 -13.30
N GLY A 195 16.65 -4.72 -12.89
CA GLY A 195 16.77 -3.34 -12.44
C GLY A 195 17.48 -3.21 -11.08
N PRO A 196 18.04 -2.03 -10.75
CA PRO A 196 18.73 -1.82 -9.49
C PRO A 196 17.76 -1.72 -8.31
N ILE A 197 18.26 -2.05 -7.11
CA ILE A 197 17.56 -1.75 -5.85
C ILE A 197 17.82 -0.29 -5.48
N VAL A 198 16.76 0.44 -5.15
CA VAL A 198 16.80 1.84 -4.74
C VAL A 198 16.29 1.94 -3.30
N ARG A 199 16.86 2.84 -2.49
CA ARG A 199 16.38 3.04 -1.12
C ARG A 199 15.02 3.74 -1.13
N LYS A 200 14.14 3.37 -0.19
CA LYS A 200 12.73 3.83 -0.12
C LYS A 200 12.57 5.32 0.22
N ASP A 201 13.61 5.95 0.76
CA ASP A 201 13.67 7.34 1.21
C ASP A 201 14.13 8.32 0.12
N LEU A 202 14.25 7.82 -1.13
CA LEU A 202 14.68 8.60 -2.30
C LEU A 202 13.50 9.26 -3.03
#